data_AF-A0A131ZA17-F1
#
_entry.id   AF-A0A131ZA17-F1
#
_cell.length_a   1.000
_cell.length_b   1.000
_cell.length_c   1.000
_cell.angle_alpha   90.00
_cell.angle_beta   90.00
_cell.angle_gamma   90.00
#
_symmetry.space_group_name_H-M   'P 1'
#
loop_
_entity.id
_entity.type
_entity.pdbx_description
1 polymer ?
#
loop_
_entity_poly.entity_id
_entity_poly.type
_entity_poly.pdbx_seq_one_letter_code
_entity_poly.pdbx_strand_id
1 'polypeptide(L)'
;NNFANHDMMAFVTRIFLLVQYITLFPMITYLLRVQFMHWVYRNVYPGLKQVVSVNAVVVTMCVLFAIFLPQIGTILRYCGALSGLVYIFSLPCIIYMVSLRWRYKLTTGTILVHGFIILLGVANFISQFLLQYFD
;
A
#
# COMPACT_ATOMS: atom_id res chain seq x y z
N ASN A 1 12.49 -18.39 0.68
CA ASN A 1 13.31 -19.28 1.54
C ASN A 1 13.69 -20.55 0.77
N ASN A 2 14.05 -20.44 -0.52
CA ASN A 2 14.17 -21.60 -1.42
C ASN A 2 15.62 -21.93 -1.79
N PHE A 3 16.58 -21.18 -1.27
CA PHE A 3 18.01 -21.37 -1.52
C PHE A 3 18.67 -22.01 -0.30
N ALA A 4 19.67 -22.85 -0.54
CA ALA A 4 20.40 -23.51 0.53
C ALA A 4 21.11 -22.47 1.39
N ASN A 5 21.20 -22.73 2.70
CA ASN A 5 21.80 -21.78 3.65
C ASN A 5 23.30 -21.52 3.40
N HIS A 6 23.93 -22.33 2.55
CA HIS A 6 25.36 -22.26 2.21
C HIS A 6 25.63 -21.69 0.81
N ASP A 7 24.61 -21.13 0.14
CA ASP A 7 24.81 -20.47 -1.16
C ASP A 7 25.42 -19.07 -0.95
N MET A 8 26.71 -18.92 -1.28
CA MET A 8 27.45 -17.66 -1.14
C MET A 8 26.74 -16.49 -1.83
N MET A 9 26.17 -16.72 -3.02
CA MET A 9 25.43 -15.70 -3.77
C MET A 9 24.16 -15.25 -3.03
N ALA A 10 23.39 -16.19 -2.48
CA ALA A 10 22.18 -15.88 -1.72
C ALA A 10 22.51 -15.15 -0.42
N PHE A 11 23.62 -15.48 0.23
CA PHE A 11 24.12 -14.78 1.41
C PHE A 11 24.44 -13.32 1.08
N VAL A 12 25.21 -13.07 0.02
CA VAL A 12 25.53 -11.72 -0.45
C VAL A 12 24.26 -10.93 -0.76
N THR A 13 23.31 -11.51 -1.50
CA THR A 13 22.03 -10.84 -1.78
C THR A 13 21.26 -10.48 -0.51
N ARG A 14 21.22 -11.35 0.51
CA ARG A 14 20.56 -11.06 1.78
C ARG A 14 21.21 -9.89 2.52
N ILE A 15 22.55 -9.77 2.47
CA ILE A 15 23.25 -8.61 3.04
C ILE A 15 22.87 -7.32 2.33
N PHE A 16 22.90 -7.30 0.99
CA PHE A 16 22.50 -6.11 0.22
C PHE A 16 21.04 -5.71 0.48
N LEU A 17 20.13 -6.68 0.52
CA LEU A 17 18.73 -6.43 0.89
C LEU A 17 18.62 -5.89 2.32
N LEU A 18 19.38 -6.42 3.28
CA LEU A 18 19.36 -5.93 4.66
C LEU A 18 19.80 -4.45 4.74
N VAL A 19 20.90 -4.10 4.06
CA VAL A 19 21.37 -2.71 3.98
C VAL A 19 20.32 -1.80 3.35
N GLN A 20 19.64 -2.28 2.29
CA GLN A 20 18.53 -1.56 1.67
C GLN A 20 17.36 -1.36 2.64
N TYR A 21 16.93 -2.40 3.38
CA TYR A 21 15.82 -2.26 4.32
C TYR A 21 16.14 -1.33 5.49
N ILE A 22 17.37 -1.34 6.01
CA ILE A 22 17.81 -0.43 7.08
C ILE A 22 17.69 1.04 6.65
N THR A 23 17.99 1.36 5.39
CA THR A 23 17.91 2.73 4.88
C THR A 23 16.50 3.13 4.45
N LEU A 24 15.73 2.21 3.87
CA LEU A 24 14.36 2.48 3.42
C LEU A 24 13.35 2.60 4.57
N PHE A 25 13.46 1.77 5.60
CA PHE A 25 12.47 1.74 6.68
C PHE A 25 12.31 3.10 7.41
N PRO A 26 13.40 3.82 7.78
CA PRO A 26 13.30 5.16 8.35
C PRO A 26 12.63 6.17 7.39
N MET A 27 12.96 6.09 6.10
CA MET A 27 12.40 6.98 5.08
C MET A 27 10.88 6.78 4.94
N ILE A 28 10.42 5.53 4.85
CA ILE A 28 8.99 5.21 4.74
C ILE A 28 8.24 5.62 6.02
N THR A 29 8.80 5.35 7.19
CA THR A 29 8.19 5.72 8.48
C THR A 29 8.08 7.25 8.61
N TYR A 30 9.10 7.99 8.15
CA TYR A 30 9.05 9.45 8.10
C TYR A 30 7.93 9.96 7.19
N LEU A 31 7.79 9.42 5.98
CA LEU A 31 6.72 9.79 5.06
C LEU A 31 5.33 9.51 5.66
N LEU A 32 5.12 8.32 6.23
CA LEU A 32 3.86 7.96 6.89
C LEU A 32 3.51 8.95 7.99
N ARG A 33 4.48 9.26 8.87
CA ARG A 33 4.28 10.21 9.96
C ARG A 33 3.89 11.60 9.43
N VAL A 34 4.56 12.12 8.41
CA VAL A 34 4.24 13.45 7.85
C VAL A 34 2.84 13.48 7.27
N GLN A 35 2.45 12.46 6.50
CA GLN A 35 1.10 12.35 5.93
C GLN A 35 0.03 12.26 7.01
N PHE A 36 0.26 11.42 8.03
CA PHE A 36 -0.66 11.25 9.15
C PHE A 36 -0.80 12.53 9.98
N MET A 37 0.30 13.21 10.31
CA MET A 37 0.28 14.47 11.06
C MET A 37 -0.39 15.60 10.29
N HIS A 38 -0.14 15.71 8.99
CA HIS A 38 -0.81 16.69 8.15
C HIS A 38 -2.32 16.42 8.07
N TRP A 39 -2.74 15.16 7.98
CA TRP A 39 -4.15 14.79 7.95
C TRP A 39 -4.87 15.02 9.29
N VAL A 40 -4.26 14.67 10.43
CA VAL A 40 -4.88 14.81 11.76
C VAL A 40 -4.77 16.22 12.34
N TYR A 41 -3.56 16.79 12.34
CA TYR A 41 -3.24 18.00 13.11
C TYR A 41 -3.04 19.23 12.22
N ARG A 42 -3.05 19.07 10.88
CA ARG A 42 -2.81 20.13 9.89
C ARG A 42 -1.50 20.91 10.08
N ASN A 43 -0.63 20.40 10.95
CA ASN A 43 0.65 20.95 11.35
C ASN A 43 1.70 19.84 11.27
N VAL A 44 2.88 20.19 10.79
CA VAL A 44 3.98 19.24 10.52
C VAL A 44 4.60 18.70 11.82
N TYR A 45 4.53 19.49 12.91
CA TYR A 45 5.11 19.09 14.20
C TYR A 45 4.27 19.60 15.38
N PRO A 46 3.20 18.87 15.76
CA PRO A 46 2.34 19.29 16.85
C PRO A 46 2.94 19.01 18.26
N GLY A 47 3.88 18.06 18.41
CA GLY A 47 4.67 17.88 19.64
C GLY A 47 5.33 16.50 19.82
N LEU A 48 6.38 16.42 20.66
CA LEU A 48 7.21 15.22 20.88
C LEU A 48 6.41 13.98 21.30
N LYS A 49 5.42 14.13 22.19
CA LYS A 49 4.58 13.03 22.69
C LYS A 49 3.77 12.36 21.57
N GLN A 50 3.19 13.15 20.68
CA GLN A 50 2.37 12.66 19.57
C GLN A 50 3.25 11.94 18.52
N VAL A 51 4.46 12.45 18.28
CA VAL A 51 5.45 11.81 17.41
C VAL A 51 5.83 10.42 17.92
N VAL A 52 6.22 10.34 19.20
CA VAL A 52 6.64 9.08 19.82
C VAL A 52 5.50 8.08 19.85
N SER A 53 4.27 8.54 20.14
CA SER A 53 3.08 7.70 20.11
C SER A 53 2.83 7.09 18.72
N VAL A 54 2.92 7.87 17.65
CA VAL A 54 2.72 7.36 16.28
C VAL A 54 3.79 6.35 15.91
N ASN A 55 5.07 6.64 16.19
CA ASN A 55 6.16 5.71 15.90
C ASN A 55 6.03 4.41 16.71
N ALA A 56 5.64 4.47 17.98
CA ALA A 56 5.41 3.29 18.81
C ALA A 56 4.28 2.41 18.24
N VAL A 57 3.17 3.01 17.81
CA VAL A 57 2.06 2.28 17.17
C VAL A 57 2.50 1.63 15.86
N VAL A 58 3.26 2.33 15.02
CA VAL A 58 3.74 1.78 13.74
C VAL A 58 4.68 0.59 13.98
N VAL A 59 5.67 0.73 14.86
CA VAL A 59 6.64 -0.34 15.15
C VAL A 59 5.95 -1.54 15.79
N THR A 60 5.03 -1.32 16.75
CA THR A 60 4.27 -2.42 17.36
C THR A 60 3.42 -3.16 16.35
N MET A 61 2.73 -2.46 15.44
CA MET A 61 2.00 -3.10 14.35
C MET A 61 2.93 -3.92 13.46
N CYS A 62 4.07 -3.37 13.03
CA CYS A 62 5.05 -4.11 12.22
C CYS A 62 5.53 -5.40 12.91
N VAL A 63 5.82 -5.35 14.21
CA VAL A 63 6.26 -6.52 14.98
C VAL A 63 5.13 -7.55 15.11
N LEU A 64 3.90 -7.12 15.36
CA LEU A 64 2.74 -8.01 15.42
C LEU A 64 2.54 -8.75 14.08
N PHE A 65 2.59 -8.03 12.95
CA PHE A 65 2.50 -8.66 11.63
C PHE A 65 3.66 -9.63 11.36
N ALA A 66 4.87 -9.31 11.80
CA ALA A 66 6.03 -10.19 11.64
C ALA A 66 5.88 -11.51 12.42
N ILE A 67 5.23 -11.49 13.59
CA ILE A 67 5.02 -12.68 14.43
C ILE A 67 3.82 -13.50 13.96
N PHE A 68 2.68 -12.86 13.74
CA PHE A 68 1.40 -13.55 13.49
C PHE A 68 1.18 -13.92 12.02
N LEU A 69 1.74 -13.18 11.07
CA LEU A 69 1.50 -13.33 9.63
C LEU A 69 2.83 -13.27 8.84
N PRO A 70 3.73 -14.26 8.99
CA PRO A 70 5.04 -14.25 8.32
C PRO A 70 4.96 -14.44 6.79
N GLN A 71 3.77 -14.75 6.25
CA GLN A 71 3.53 -14.91 4.82
C GLN A 71 3.46 -13.54 4.11
N ILE A 72 4.63 -13.05 3.67
CA ILE A 72 4.80 -11.77 2.97
C ILE A 72 3.86 -11.66 1.74
N GLY A 73 3.65 -12.78 1.03
CA GLY A 73 2.78 -12.82 -0.16
C GLY A 73 1.32 -12.43 0.14
N THR A 74 0.75 -12.90 1.24
CA THR A 74 -0.63 -12.61 1.62
C THR A 74 -0.81 -11.13 1.94
N ILE A 75 0.12 -10.56 2.72
CA ILE A 75 0.11 -9.12 3.07
C ILE A 75 0.22 -8.26 1.81
N LEU A 76 1.16 -8.59 0.91
CA LEU A 76 1.35 -7.85 -0.34
C LEU A 76 0.13 -7.92 -1.25
N ARG A 77 -0.54 -9.08 -1.34
CA ARG A 77 -1.72 -9.27 -2.18
C ARG A 77 -2.90 -8.43 -1.69
N TYR A 78 -3.23 -8.46 -0.40
CA TYR A 78 -4.33 -7.69 0.15
C TYR A 78 -4.05 -6.18 0.14
N CYS A 79 -2.89 -5.74 0.62
CA CYS A 79 -2.51 -4.32 0.61
C CYS A 79 -2.41 -3.79 -0.83
N GLY A 80 -1.85 -4.57 -1.75
CA GLY A 80 -1.72 -4.21 -3.17
C GLY A 80 -3.07 -4.13 -3.88
N ALA A 81 -3.98 -5.07 -3.62
CA ALA A 81 -5.31 -5.05 -4.24
C ALA A 81 -6.16 -3.88 -3.73
N LEU A 82 -6.12 -3.58 -2.41
CA LEU A 82 -6.85 -2.46 -1.83
C LEU A 82 -6.29 -1.11 -2.29
N SER A 83 -4.98 -0.90 -2.18
CA SER A 83 -4.34 0.34 -2.63
C SER A 83 -4.43 0.52 -4.15
N GLY A 84 -4.34 -0.56 -4.92
CA GLY A 84 -4.53 -0.54 -6.37
C GLY A 84 -5.95 -0.15 -6.77
N LEU A 85 -6.97 -0.72 -6.12
CA LEU A 85 -8.37 -0.34 -6.34
C LEU A 85 -8.56 1.16 -6.09
N VAL A 86 -8.11 1.66 -4.94
CA VAL A 86 -8.33 3.05 -4.56
C VAL A 86 -7.49 4.01 -5.41
N TYR A 87 -6.17 3.89 -5.36
CA TYR A 87 -5.26 4.89 -5.93
C TYR A 87 -4.98 4.71 -7.42
N ILE A 88 -4.94 3.48 -7.93
CA ILE A 88 -4.56 3.22 -9.33
C ILE A 88 -5.80 3.21 -10.23
N PHE A 89 -6.86 2.50 -9.84
CA PHE A 89 -8.05 2.34 -10.68
C PHE A 89 -9.11 3.40 -10.43
N SER A 90 -9.50 3.64 -9.17
CA SER A 90 -10.66 4.51 -8.90
C SER A 90 -10.35 6.00 -8.97
N LEU A 91 -9.27 6.45 -8.33
CA LEU A 91 -8.96 7.87 -8.18
C LEU A 91 -8.77 8.60 -9.52
N PRO A 92 -7.90 8.16 -10.46
CA PRO A 92 -7.74 8.86 -11.74
C PRO A 92 -9.00 8.78 -12.61
N CYS A 93 -9.71 7.64 -12.60
CA CYS A 93 -10.93 7.46 -13.39
C CYS A 93 -12.06 8.38 -12.91
N ILE A 94 -12.26 8.47 -11.60
CA ILE A 94 -13.28 9.34 -11.00
C ILE A 94 -12.92 10.81 -11.26
N ILE A 95 -11.68 11.22 -11.02
CA ILE A 95 -11.24 12.61 -11.25
C ILE A 95 -11.43 12.97 -12.73
N TYR A 96 -11.04 12.08 -13.65
CA TYR A 96 -11.22 12.31 -15.08
C TYR A 96 -12.70 12.47 -15.44
N MET A 97 -13.57 11.56 -15.00
CA MET A 97 -15.01 11.64 -15.27
C MET A 97 -15.65 12.90 -14.68
N VAL A 98 -15.30 13.25 -13.44
CA VAL A 98 -15.79 14.48 -12.80
C VAL A 98 -15.33 15.72 -13.57
N SER A 99 -14.07 15.75 -14.00
CA SER A 99 -13.52 16.86 -14.80
C SER A 99 -14.25 17.03 -16.14
N LEU A 100 -14.64 15.92 -16.78
CA LEU A 100 -15.39 15.93 -18.03
C LEU A 100 -16.84 16.38 -17.82
N ARG A 101 -17.41 16.07 -16.65
CA ARG A 101 -18.78 16.45 -16.27
C ARG A 101 -18.90 17.95 -16.11
N TRP A 102 -17.89 18.55 -15.49
CA TRP A 102 -17.82 20.00 -15.33
C TRP A 102 -17.66 20.72 -16.67
N ARG A 103 -17.14 20.04 -17.70
CA ARG A 103 -17.02 20.57 -19.06
C ARG A 103 -18.21 20.25 -19.98
N TYR A 104 -19.27 19.60 -19.47
CA TYR A 104 -20.44 19.15 -20.24
C TYR A 104 -20.09 18.28 -21.48
N LYS A 105 -18.90 17.68 -21.54
CA LYS A 105 -18.42 16.83 -22.66
C LYS A 105 -18.49 15.34 -22.33
N LEU A 106 -19.44 14.93 -21.49
CA LEU A 106 -19.52 13.53 -21.09
C LEU A 106 -20.10 12.68 -22.22
N THR A 107 -19.24 11.92 -22.87
CA THR A 107 -19.64 10.87 -23.81
C THR A 107 -19.95 9.59 -23.03
N THR A 108 -21.08 8.95 -23.34
CA THR A 108 -21.49 7.67 -22.73
C THR A 108 -20.41 6.59 -22.85
N GLY A 109 -19.69 6.55 -23.98
CA GLY A 109 -18.57 5.62 -24.17
C GLY A 109 -17.43 5.82 -23.17
N THR A 110 -17.13 7.06 -22.78
CA THR A 110 -16.10 7.36 -21.79
C THR A 110 -16.50 6.86 -20.39
N ILE A 111 -17.78 6.99 -20.02
CA ILE A 111 -18.30 6.42 -18.76
C ILE A 111 -18.16 4.90 -18.76
N LEU A 112 -18.53 4.24 -19.86
CA LEU A 112 -18.47 2.78 -19.94
C LEU A 112 -17.04 2.27 -19.79
N VAL A 113 -16.07 2.87 -20.49
CA VAL A 113 -14.67 2.45 -20.41
C VAL A 113 -14.09 2.67 -19.00
N HIS A 114 -14.29 3.85 -18.42
CA HIS A 114 -13.76 4.14 -17.07
C HIS A 114 -14.48 3.34 -15.99
N GLY A 115 -15.79 3.11 -16.13
CA GLY A 115 -16.56 2.22 -15.26
C GLY A 115 -16.06 0.78 -15.32
N PHE A 116 -15.73 0.27 -16.51
CA PHE A 116 -15.16 -1.07 -16.67
C PHE A 116 -13.80 -1.20 -15.97
N ILE A 117 -12.92 -0.19 -16.07
CA ILE A 117 -11.62 -0.18 -15.38
C ILE A 117 -11.80 -0.24 -13.86
N ILE A 118 -12.73 0.54 -13.30
CA ILE A 118 -13.04 0.49 -11.86
C ILE A 118 -13.57 -0.89 -11.47
N LEU A 119 -14.43 -1.49 -12.30
CA LEU A 119 -14.97 -2.83 -12.07
C LEU A 119 -13.85 -3.89 -12.03
N LEU A 120 -12.87 -3.81 -12.93
CA LEU A 120 -11.69 -4.70 -12.89
C LEU A 120 -10.90 -4.55 -11.58
N GLY A 121 -10.75 -3.33 -11.08
CA GLY A 121 -10.13 -3.09 -9.77
C GLY A 121 -10.90 -3.76 -8.64
N VAL A 122 -12.24 -3.68 -8.66
CA VAL A 122 -13.10 -4.32 -7.64
C VAL A 122 -13.03 -5.84 -7.76
N ALA A 123 -13.05 -6.37 -8.98
CA ALA A 123 -12.91 -7.80 -9.23
C ALA A 123 -11.56 -8.34 -8.72
N ASN A 124 -10.46 -7.59 -8.90
CA ASN A 124 -9.15 -7.96 -8.34
C ASN A 124 -9.19 -8.05 -6.80
N PHE A 125 -9.82 -7.08 -6.13
CA PHE A 125 -9.97 -7.11 -4.68
C PHE A 125 -10.81 -8.30 -4.19
N ILE A 126 -11.94 -8.57 -4.84
CA ILE A 126 -12.80 -9.73 -4.53
C ILE A 126 -12.06 -11.04 -4.77
N SER A 127 -11.28 -11.12 -5.86
CA SER A 127 -10.48 -12.30 -6.19
C SER A 127 -9.51 -12.68 -5.06
N GLN A 128 -8.97 -11.71 -4.31
CA GLN A 128 -8.10 -12.02 -3.17
C GLN A 128 -8.83 -12.76 -2.04
N PHE A 129 -10.10 -12.42 -1.77
CA PHE A 129 -10.91 -13.14 -0.78
C PHE A 129 -11.31 -14.52 -1.27
N LEU A 130 -11.64 -14.65 -2.55
CA LEU A 130 -11.97 -15.95 -3.13
C LEU A 130 -10.77 -16.89 -3.10
N LEU A 131 -9.58 -16.40 -3.48
CA LEU A 131 -8.36 -17.21 -3.42
C LEU A 131 -8.07 -17.68 -2.00
N GLN A 132 -8.23 -16.81 -1.00
CA GLN A 132 -8.09 -17.19 0.41
C GLN A 132 -9.14 -18.20 0.90
N TYR A 133 -10.32 -18.24 0.28
CA TYR A 133 -11.37 -19.21 0.62
C TYR A 133 -11.09 -20.60 0.04
N PHE A 134 -10.38 -20.67 -1.10
CA PHE A 134 -10.05 -21.94 -1.77
C PHE A 134 -8.71 -22.56 -1.33
N ASP A 135 -7.86 -21.80 -0.64
CA ASP A 135 -6.60 -22.24 0.00
C ASP A 135 -6.82 -22.71 1.46
#